data_AF-A0A4R9ELE3-F1
#
_entry.id   AF-A0A4R9ELE3-F1
#
_cell.length_a   1.000
_cell.length_b   1.000
_cell.length_c   1.000
_cell.angle_alpha   90.00
_cell.angle_beta   90.00
_cell.angle_gamma   90.00
#
_symmetry.space_group_name_H-M   'P 1'
#
loop_
_entity.id
_entity.type
_entity.pdbx_description
1 polymer ?
#
loop_
_entity_poly.entity_id
_entity_poly.type
_entity_poly.pdbx_seq_one_letter_code
_entity_poly.pdbx_strand_id
1 'polypeptide(L)'
;MVWTPQQTGAFLDFVAEDRLYAMWHLIAFRGLRRGEACGQPWSETNLDTHSLTVSSQLVQDGWEIEASDPKTDSGYRVVALDDDTVNVLKRHRERQDEAREEWGSAWVDTGHVFTQEDGSWLHPGKVTDLFERLVAASGLPPIRLHDLRHGAATLMLAAGIDIKIVSDTLGHSDTRITRDIYQSVLPQVGKNAAEATAKLVPLQRKAEAKKAARKKAKAKKTRKGDSGKPKSKAKAQVKVKKKAKRRKPKK
;
A
#
# COMPACT_ATOMS: atom_id res chain seq x y z
N MET A 1 8.63 1.95 15.32
CA MET A 1 9.03 2.51 14.00
C MET A 1 8.28 1.70 12.96
N VAL A 2 7.85 2.26 11.83
CA VAL A 2 7.14 1.49 10.79
C VAL A 2 7.95 1.47 9.49
N TRP A 3 7.80 0.39 8.73
CA TRP A 3 8.34 0.30 7.37
C TRP A 3 7.61 1.23 6.40
N THR A 4 8.34 1.67 5.37
CA THR A 4 7.75 2.28 4.17
C THR A 4 7.00 1.22 3.35
N PRO A 5 6.05 1.61 2.46
CA PRO A 5 5.36 0.66 1.59
C PRO A 5 6.31 -0.23 0.78
N GLN A 6 7.46 0.32 0.36
CA GLN A 6 8.49 -0.41 -0.38
C GLN A 6 9.21 -1.47 0.47
N GLN A 7 9.44 -1.18 1.76
CA GLN A 7 10.03 -2.14 2.71
C GLN A 7 9.02 -3.23 3.11
N THR A 8 7.74 -2.88 3.30
CA THR A 8 6.68 -3.88 3.52
C THR A 8 6.52 -4.82 2.33
N GLY A 9 6.55 -4.28 1.09
CA GLY A 9 6.58 -5.09 -0.12
C GLY A 9 7.78 -6.02 -0.18
N ALA A 10 9.00 -5.47 -0.04
CA ALA A 10 10.24 -6.26 -0.06
C ALA A 10 10.31 -7.34 1.03
N PHE A 11 9.68 -7.12 2.20
CA PHE A 11 9.55 -8.16 3.22
C PHE A 11 8.61 -9.28 2.76
N LEU A 12 7.42 -8.95 2.24
CA LEU A 12 6.45 -9.93 1.76
C LEU A 12 7.00 -10.73 0.57
N ASP A 13 7.77 -10.09 -0.33
CA ASP A 13 8.50 -10.77 -1.40
C ASP A 13 9.56 -11.74 -0.83
N PHE A 14 10.29 -11.33 0.23
CA PHE A 14 11.29 -12.16 0.90
C PHE A 14 10.70 -13.36 1.65
N VAL A 15 9.50 -13.22 2.25
CA VAL A 15 8.80 -14.31 2.96
C VAL A 15 7.74 -15.02 2.12
N ALA A 16 7.74 -14.87 0.78
CA ALA A 16 6.71 -15.41 -0.11
C ALA A 16 6.47 -16.93 0.05
N GLU A 17 7.54 -17.69 0.24
CA GLU A 17 7.53 -19.15 0.43
C GLU A 17 7.44 -19.57 1.91
N ASP A 18 7.31 -18.63 2.85
CA ASP A 18 7.19 -18.96 4.28
C ASP A 18 5.85 -19.67 4.59
N ARG A 19 5.89 -20.64 5.50
CA ARG A 19 4.69 -21.40 5.90
C ARG A 19 3.58 -20.50 6.44
N LEU A 20 3.95 -19.40 7.13
CA LEU A 20 3.04 -18.40 7.68
C LEU A 20 2.96 -17.11 6.84
N TYR A 21 3.37 -17.12 5.55
CA TYR A 21 3.23 -15.98 4.63
C TYR A 21 1.87 -15.27 4.73
N ALA A 22 0.78 -16.05 4.74
CA ALA A 22 -0.57 -15.51 4.80
C ALA A 22 -0.88 -14.81 6.14
N MET A 23 -0.25 -15.18 7.26
CA MET A 23 -0.32 -14.45 8.52
C MET A 23 0.40 -13.10 8.39
N TRP A 24 1.61 -13.10 7.83
CA TRP A 24 2.40 -11.87 7.65
C TRP A 24 1.68 -10.88 6.73
N HIS A 25 1.11 -11.36 5.62
CA HIS A 25 0.26 -10.59 4.71
C HIS A 25 -0.95 -9.98 5.44
N LEU A 26 -1.70 -10.80 6.18
CA LEU A 26 -2.91 -10.38 6.88
C LEU A 26 -2.62 -9.35 7.99
N ILE A 27 -1.52 -9.50 8.73
CA ILE A 27 -1.08 -8.52 9.74
C ILE A 27 -0.57 -7.23 9.06
N ALA A 28 0.19 -7.33 7.97
CA ALA A 28 0.77 -6.16 7.28
C ALA A 28 -0.29 -5.26 6.62
N PHE A 29 -1.36 -5.82 6.06
CA PHE A 29 -2.42 -5.04 5.40
C PHE A 29 -3.63 -4.78 6.30
N ARG A 30 -4.08 -5.75 7.10
CA ARG A 30 -5.30 -5.63 7.92
C ARG A 30 -5.05 -5.38 9.41
N GLY A 31 -3.80 -5.52 9.87
CA GLY A 31 -3.40 -5.08 11.20
C GLY A 31 -3.96 -5.89 12.37
N LEU A 32 -4.18 -7.20 12.20
CA LEU A 32 -4.54 -8.08 13.32
C LEU A 32 -3.45 -8.03 14.41
N ARG A 33 -3.86 -8.16 15.68
CA ARG A 33 -2.94 -8.38 16.81
C ARG A 33 -2.40 -9.80 16.73
N ARG A 34 -1.21 -10.03 17.30
CA ARG A 34 -0.56 -11.37 17.36
C ARG A 34 -1.52 -12.48 17.81
N GLY A 35 -2.20 -12.30 18.94
CA GLY A 35 -3.13 -13.30 19.48
C GLY A 35 -4.37 -13.51 18.61
N GLU A 36 -4.92 -12.45 18.02
CA GLU A 36 -6.04 -12.54 17.06
C GLU A 36 -5.62 -13.35 15.83
N ALA A 37 -4.44 -13.08 15.27
CA ALA A 37 -3.91 -13.82 14.13
C ALA A 37 -3.60 -15.29 14.48
N CYS A 38 -3.05 -15.57 15.67
CA CYS A 38 -2.86 -16.94 16.13
C CYS A 38 -4.18 -17.68 16.43
N GLY A 39 -5.25 -16.96 16.81
CA GLY A 39 -6.54 -17.53 17.24
C GLY A 39 -7.66 -17.49 16.21
N GLN A 40 -7.43 -16.94 15.02
CA GLN A 40 -8.44 -16.78 13.98
C GLN A 40 -8.96 -18.17 13.52
N PRO A 41 -10.27 -18.46 13.65
CA PRO A 41 -10.83 -19.74 13.21
C PRO A 41 -11.31 -19.69 11.75
N TRP A 42 -11.30 -20.83 11.06
CA TRP A 42 -11.83 -20.93 9.69
C TRP A 42 -13.33 -20.69 9.60
N SER A 43 -14.09 -21.05 10.64
CA SER A 43 -15.54 -20.84 10.75
C SER A 43 -15.94 -19.36 10.67
N GLU A 44 -15.06 -18.43 11.05
CA GLU A 44 -15.28 -16.99 10.98
C GLU A 44 -14.48 -16.29 9.88
N THR A 45 -13.81 -17.05 9.01
CA THR A 45 -12.96 -16.53 7.94
C THR A 45 -13.63 -16.82 6.59
N ASN A 46 -14.60 -15.98 6.23
CA ASN A 46 -15.43 -16.17 5.04
C ASN A 46 -14.76 -15.58 3.79
N LEU A 47 -14.28 -16.49 2.93
CA LEU A 47 -13.55 -16.17 1.71
C LEU A 47 -14.46 -15.87 0.51
N ASP A 48 -15.78 -16.02 0.65
CA ASP A 48 -16.78 -15.73 -0.40
C ASP A 48 -17.47 -14.38 -0.16
N THR A 49 -17.66 -13.97 1.10
CA THR A 49 -18.08 -12.60 1.46
C THR A 49 -16.91 -11.64 1.67
N HIS A 50 -15.67 -12.10 1.40
CA HIS A 50 -14.43 -11.33 1.51
C HIS A 50 -14.31 -10.65 2.90
N SER A 51 -14.47 -11.43 3.97
CA SER A 51 -14.50 -10.90 5.34
C SER A 51 -14.12 -11.95 6.38
N LEU A 52 -13.31 -11.57 7.38
CA LEU A 52 -13.17 -12.34 8.61
C LEU A 52 -13.79 -11.60 9.79
N THR A 53 -14.30 -12.34 10.78
CA THR A 53 -14.65 -11.79 12.09
C THR A 53 -13.54 -12.12 13.07
N VAL A 54 -13.11 -11.13 13.85
CA VAL A 54 -12.22 -11.35 15.00
C VAL A 54 -13.11 -11.46 16.23
N SER A 55 -13.32 -12.69 16.72
CA SER A 55 -14.11 -12.99 17.93
C SER A 55 -13.30 -13.61 19.07
N SER A 56 -12.03 -13.97 18.81
CA SER A 56 -11.16 -14.74 19.69
C SER A 56 -9.70 -14.29 19.57
N GLN A 57 -8.85 -14.80 20.45
CA GLN A 57 -7.40 -14.70 20.38
C GLN A 57 -6.75 -15.87 21.15
N LEU A 58 -5.60 -16.36 20.67
CA LEU A 58 -4.71 -17.15 21.51
C LEU A 58 -3.85 -16.21 22.35
N VAL A 59 -3.97 -16.34 23.67
CA VAL A 59 -3.11 -15.68 24.65
C VAL A 59 -2.05 -16.67 25.17
N GLN A 60 -1.06 -16.13 25.86
CA GLN A 60 0.00 -16.89 26.51
C GLN A 60 0.02 -16.47 27.97
N ASP A 61 -0.12 -17.43 28.90
CA ASP A 61 0.19 -17.21 30.32
C ASP A 61 1.32 -18.15 30.76
N GLY A 62 2.39 -17.55 31.27
CA GLY A 62 3.69 -18.23 31.39
C GLY A 62 4.16 -18.84 30.06
N TRP A 63 3.96 -20.15 29.92
CA TRP A 63 4.24 -20.95 28.71
C TRP A 63 3.00 -21.61 28.10
N GLU A 64 1.88 -21.63 28.84
CA GLU A 64 0.63 -22.24 28.37
C GLU A 64 -0.06 -21.32 27.36
N ILE A 65 -0.82 -21.93 26.45
CA ILE A 65 -1.62 -21.25 25.43
C ILE A 65 -3.08 -21.40 25.81
N GLU A 66 -3.81 -20.29 25.89
CA GLU A 66 -5.25 -20.30 26.16
C GLU A 66 -6.01 -19.59 25.04
N ALA A 67 -7.17 -20.14 24.66
CA ALA A 67 -8.15 -19.41 23.87
C ALA A 67 -8.89 -18.43 24.78
N SER A 68 -8.94 -17.15 24.37
CA SER A 68 -9.51 -16.07 25.17
C SER A 68 -10.29 -15.10 24.29
N ASP A 69 -11.38 -14.55 24.84
CA ASP A 69 -12.15 -13.51 24.17
C ASP A 69 -11.32 -12.22 24.00
N PRO A 70 -11.63 -11.38 23.00
CA PRO A 70 -11.08 -10.03 22.89
C PRO A 70 -11.34 -9.22 24.17
N LYS A 71 -10.29 -8.63 24.75
CA LYS A 71 -10.32 -7.99 26.09
C LYS A 71 -11.24 -6.76 26.23
N THR A 72 -12.01 -6.41 25.19
CA THR A 72 -12.98 -5.31 25.12
C THR A 72 -13.96 -5.59 23.99
N ASP A 73 -15.18 -5.07 24.06
CA ASP A 73 -16.16 -5.06 22.96
C ASP A 73 -15.55 -4.57 21.64
N SER A 74 -14.70 -3.52 21.68
CA SER A 74 -14.01 -2.98 20.50
C SER A 74 -12.99 -3.92 19.83
N GLY A 75 -12.72 -5.07 20.45
CA GLY A 75 -11.93 -6.15 19.86
C GLY A 75 -12.76 -6.99 18.88
N TYR A 76 -14.04 -7.23 19.20
CA TYR A 76 -15.01 -7.88 18.32
C TYR A 76 -15.29 -7.00 17.11
N ARG A 77 -14.94 -7.49 15.92
CA ARG A 77 -15.09 -6.71 14.67
C ARG A 77 -15.05 -7.58 13.43
N VAL A 78 -15.72 -7.10 12.38
CA VAL A 78 -15.57 -7.65 11.02
C VAL A 78 -14.45 -6.88 10.31
N VAL A 79 -13.51 -7.61 9.74
CA VAL A 79 -12.41 -7.13 8.93
C VAL A 79 -12.66 -7.57 7.49
N ALA A 80 -13.08 -6.63 6.64
CA ALA A 80 -13.17 -6.87 5.20
C ALA A 80 -11.80 -7.24 4.60
N LEU A 81 -11.81 -8.00 3.52
CA LEU A 81 -10.63 -8.49 2.81
C LEU A 81 -10.67 -8.03 1.35
N ASP A 82 -9.51 -7.82 0.77
CA ASP A 82 -9.30 -7.63 -0.66
C ASP A 82 -9.08 -8.96 -1.38
N ASP A 83 -9.30 -8.98 -2.69
CA ASP A 83 -9.26 -10.19 -3.53
C ASP A 83 -7.89 -10.90 -3.45
N ASP A 84 -6.79 -10.14 -3.37
CA ASP A 84 -5.45 -10.70 -3.22
C ASP A 84 -5.27 -11.36 -1.84
N THR A 85 -5.68 -10.71 -0.74
CA THR A 85 -5.71 -11.33 0.59
C THR A 85 -6.58 -12.59 0.62
N VAL A 86 -7.74 -12.60 -0.07
CA VAL A 86 -8.59 -13.80 -0.19
C VAL A 86 -7.88 -14.91 -0.96
N ASN A 87 -7.20 -14.61 -2.07
CA ASN A 87 -6.43 -15.58 -2.84
C ASN A 87 -5.22 -16.12 -2.05
N VAL A 88 -4.59 -15.29 -1.22
CA VAL A 88 -3.51 -15.69 -0.29
C VAL A 88 -4.03 -16.63 0.79
N LEU A 89 -5.24 -16.40 1.33
CA LEU A 89 -5.87 -17.30 2.30
C LEU A 89 -6.35 -18.61 1.66
N LYS A 90 -6.82 -18.61 0.40
CA LYS A 90 -7.13 -19.83 -0.36
C LYS A 90 -5.89 -20.73 -0.50
N ARG A 91 -4.78 -20.17 -0.98
CA ARG A 91 -3.45 -20.84 -1.04
C ARG A 91 -2.86 -21.21 0.33
N HIS A 92 -3.39 -20.67 1.43
CA HIS A 92 -3.01 -21.13 2.77
C HIS A 92 -3.84 -22.32 3.21
N ARG A 93 -5.16 -22.31 2.96
CA ARG A 93 -6.04 -23.46 3.24
C ARG A 93 -5.62 -24.69 2.45
N GLU A 94 -5.36 -24.54 1.15
CA GLU A 94 -4.90 -25.63 0.27
C GLU A 94 -3.69 -26.36 0.87
N ARG A 95 -2.62 -25.63 1.24
CA ARG A 95 -1.42 -26.19 1.90
C ARG A 95 -1.69 -26.75 3.30
N GLN A 96 -2.69 -26.24 4.02
CA GLN A 96 -3.05 -26.75 5.35
C GLN A 96 -3.83 -28.06 5.25
N ASP A 97 -4.69 -28.21 4.23
CA ASP A 97 -5.42 -29.44 3.97
C ASP A 97 -4.50 -30.51 3.34
N GLU A 98 -3.50 -30.14 2.52
CA GLU A 98 -2.39 -31.02 2.13
C GLU A 98 -1.63 -31.57 3.35
N ALA A 99 -1.26 -30.70 4.31
CA ALA A 99 -0.61 -31.11 5.55
C ALA A 99 -1.52 -31.98 6.44
N ARG A 100 -2.83 -31.70 6.47
CA ARG A 100 -3.84 -32.53 7.15
C ARG A 100 -3.89 -33.95 6.58
N GLU A 101 -3.79 -34.09 5.26
CA GLU A 101 -3.72 -35.41 4.60
C GLU A 101 -2.39 -36.13 4.89
N GLU A 102 -1.25 -35.42 4.91
CA GLU A 102 0.06 -36.00 5.25
C GLU A 102 0.13 -36.50 6.70
N TRP A 103 -0.36 -35.73 7.66
CA TRP A 103 -0.38 -36.11 9.08
C TRP A 103 -1.49 -37.12 9.41
N GLY A 104 -2.57 -37.17 8.63
CA GLY A 104 -3.65 -38.13 8.77
C GLY A 104 -4.22 -38.19 10.19
N SER A 105 -4.16 -39.36 10.83
CA SER A 105 -4.66 -39.55 12.20
C SER A 105 -3.83 -38.88 13.30
N ALA A 106 -2.68 -38.28 12.98
CA ALA A 106 -1.88 -37.48 13.90
C ALA A 106 -2.18 -35.98 13.83
N TRP A 107 -3.02 -35.53 12.89
CA TRP A 107 -3.46 -34.15 12.78
C TRP A 107 -4.37 -33.74 13.95
N VAL A 108 -4.03 -32.65 14.63
CA VAL A 108 -4.84 -32.03 15.68
C VAL A 108 -5.80 -31.03 15.05
N ASP A 109 -7.07 -31.41 14.85
CA ASP A 109 -8.04 -30.48 14.25
C ASP A 109 -8.49 -29.40 15.24
N THR A 110 -7.75 -28.30 15.24
CA THR A 110 -8.04 -27.10 16.02
C THR A 110 -9.03 -26.15 15.33
N GLY A 111 -9.37 -26.37 14.06
CA GLY A 111 -10.20 -25.46 13.25
C GLY A 111 -9.61 -24.05 12.99
N HIS A 112 -8.34 -23.82 13.34
CA HIS A 112 -7.68 -22.53 13.22
C HIS A 112 -7.12 -22.29 11.80
N VAL A 113 -7.16 -21.02 11.34
CA VAL A 113 -6.58 -20.60 10.06
C VAL A 113 -5.08 -20.84 10.03
N PHE A 114 -4.39 -20.58 11.15
CA PHE A 114 -2.94 -20.67 11.25
C PHE A 114 -2.52 -21.61 12.37
N THR A 115 -1.94 -22.75 12.00
CA THR A 115 -1.53 -23.82 12.91
C THR A 115 -0.02 -24.07 12.86
N GLN A 116 0.46 -24.94 13.75
CA GLN A 116 1.67 -25.73 13.55
C GLN A 116 1.49 -26.73 12.38
N GLU A 117 2.55 -27.42 12.00
CA GLU A 117 2.53 -28.43 10.92
C GLU A 117 1.63 -29.64 11.23
N ASP A 118 1.45 -29.96 12.51
CA ASP A 118 0.58 -31.03 13.03
C ASP A 118 -0.87 -30.59 13.30
N GLY A 119 -1.25 -29.38 12.88
CA GLY A 119 -2.57 -28.78 13.17
C GLY A 119 -2.71 -28.15 14.56
N SER A 120 -1.73 -28.34 15.45
CA SER A 120 -1.78 -27.78 16.81
C SER A 120 -1.64 -26.25 16.84
N TRP A 121 -1.92 -25.64 17.99
CA TRP A 121 -1.92 -24.19 18.16
C TRP A 121 -0.53 -23.55 18.00
N LEU A 122 -0.48 -22.41 17.30
CA LEU A 122 0.71 -21.56 17.25
C LEU A 122 0.95 -20.89 18.62
N HIS A 123 2.05 -21.23 19.30
CA HIS A 123 2.49 -20.52 20.50
C HIS A 123 2.78 -19.05 20.17
N PRO A 124 2.04 -18.06 20.73
CA PRO A 124 2.17 -16.66 20.30
C PRO A 124 3.58 -16.09 20.47
N GLY A 125 4.34 -16.52 21.48
CA GLY A 125 5.76 -16.17 21.61
C GLY A 125 6.60 -16.61 20.41
N LYS A 126 6.44 -17.86 19.95
CA LYS A 126 7.24 -18.43 18.84
C LYS A 126 6.95 -17.74 17.50
N VAL A 127 5.74 -17.21 17.34
CA VAL A 127 5.35 -16.37 16.19
C VAL A 127 6.08 -15.02 16.20
N THR A 128 6.30 -14.42 17.37
CA THR A 128 7.20 -13.27 17.51
C THR A 128 8.65 -13.66 17.19
N ASP A 129 9.16 -14.75 17.77
CA ASP A 129 10.55 -15.21 17.59
C ASP A 129 10.86 -15.60 16.12
N LEU A 130 9.86 -16.09 15.38
CA LEU A 130 9.96 -16.33 13.94
C LEU A 130 9.99 -15.03 13.16
N PHE A 131 9.05 -14.11 13.42
CA PHE A 131 9.03 -12.81 12.74
C PHE A 131 10.34 -12.04 12.92
N GLU A 132 10.89 -11.98 14.12
CA GLU A 132 12.14 -11.24 14.40
C GLU A 132 13.35 -11.88 13.70
N ARG A 133 13.40 -13.21 13.56
CA ARG A 133 14.40 -13.90 12.73
C ARG A 133 14.22 -13.61 11.23
N LEU A 134 12.99 -13.59 10.72
CA LEU A 134 12.70 -13.26 9.32
C LEU A 134 13.08 -11.79 9.00
N VAL A 135 12.79 -10.86 9.90
CA VAL A 135 13.24 -9.46 9.81
C VAL A 135 14.77 -9.38 9.75
N ALA A 136 15.47 -10.04 10.68
CA ALA A 136 16.94 -10.05 10.70
C ALA A 136 17.54 -10.66 9.42
N ALA A 137 16.96 -11.76 8.91
CA ALA A 137 17.41 -12.41 7.68
C ALA A 137 17.14 -11.58 6.41
N SER A 138 16.07 -10.78 6.38
CA SER A 138 15.72 -9.91 5.24
C SER A 138 16.67 -8.73 5.01
N GLY A 139 17.50 -8.38 6.01
CA GLY A 139 18.37 -7.20 5.98
C GLY A 139 17.62 -5.84 6.05
N LEU A 140 16.30 -5.85 6.26
CA LEU A 140 15.50 -4.64 6.42
C LEU A 140 15.71 -3.99 7.80
N PRO A 141 15.39 -2.69 7.97
CA PRO A 141 15.49 -2.03 9.28
C PRO A 141 14.62 -2.74 10.34
N PRO A 142 15.12 -2.93 11.57
CA PRO A 142 14.45 -3.75 12.57
C PRO A 142 13.12 -3.13 13.03
N ILE A 143 12.07 -3.94 13.00
CA ILE A 143 10.75 -3.66 13.58
C ILE A 143 10.25 -4.90 14.33
N ARG A 144 9.32 -4.73 15.27
CA ARG A 144 8.67 -5.85 15.99
C ARG A 144 7.41 -6.28 15.26
N LEU A 145 6.89 -7.47 15.55
CA LEU A 145 5.63 -7.96 14.96
C LEU A 145 4.44 -6.99 15.16
N HIS A 146 4.37 -6.28 16.30
CA HIS A 146 3.33 -5.27 16.52
C HIS A 146 3.50 -4.01 15.66
N ASP A 147 4.71 -3.69 15.21
CA ASP A 147 4.96 -2.55 14.34
C ASP A 147 4.43 -2.78 12.90
N LEU A 148 4.24 -4.03 12.45
CA LEU A 148 3.49 -4.31 11.21
C LEU A 148 2.05 -3.77 11.30
N ARG A 149 1.38 -3.93 12.44
CA ARG A 149 0.03 -3.40 12.68
C ARG A 149 0.00 -1.86 12.71
N HIS A 150 1.05 -1.22 13.23
CA HIS A 150 1.23 0.24 13.06
C HIS A 150 1.50 0.62 11.59
N GLY A 151 2.19 -0.25 10.84
CA GLY A 151 2.34 -0.19 9.38
C GLY A 151 0.98 -0.23 8.67
N ALA A 152 0.13 -1.21 8.96
CA ALA A 152 -1.22 -1.33 8.40
C ALA A 152 -2.05 -0.04 8.62
N ALA A 153 -2.03 0.52 9.84
CA ALA A 153 -2.65 1.81 10.14
C ALA A 153 -2.12 2.94 9.22
N THR A 154 -0.80 3.00 9.05
CA THR A 154 -0.12 3.99 8.20
C THR A 154 -0.48 3.81 6.73
N LEU A 155 -0.52 2.57 6.23
CA LEU A 155 -0.85 2.24 4.84
C LEU A 155 -2.31 2.62 4.51
N MET A 156 -3.26 2.28 5.37
CA MET A 156 -4.66 2.65 5.21
C MET A 156 -4.86 4.18 5.18
N LEU A 157 -4.21 4.91 6.08
CA LEU A 157 -4.29 6.38 6.13
C LEU A 157 -3.56 7.03 4.94
N ALA A 158 -2.47 6.44 4.45
CA ALA A 158 -1.77 6.89 3.25
C ALA A 158 -2.61 6.67 1.96
N ALA A 159 -3.43 5.62 1.93
CA ALA A 159 -4.45 5.39 0.90
C ALA A 159 -5.66 6.34 1.00
N GLY A 160 -5.75 7.16 2.05
CA GLY A 160 -6.82 8.13 2.27
C GLY A 160 -8.09 7.56 2.91
N ILE A 161 -8.01 6.38 3.53
CA ILE A 161 -9.12 5.80 4.32
C ILE A 161 -9.35 6.66 5.56
N ASP A 162 -10.61 6.91 5.92
CA ASP A 162 -10.95 7.73 7.08
C ASP A 162 -10.45 7.14 8.41
N ILE A 163 -9.99 8.00 9.30
CA ILE A 163 -9.37 7.60 10.57
C ILE A 163 -10.30 6.79 11.49
N LYS A 164 -11.63 6.99 11.42
CA LYS A 164 -12.60 6.17 12.15
C LYS A 164 -12.65 4.75 11.57
N ILE A 165 -12.71 4.61 10.24
CA ILE A 165 -12.67 3.30 9.56
C ILE A 165 -11.36 2.55 9.86
N VAL A 166 -10.22 3.26 9.91
CA VAL A 166 -8.94 2.65 10.31
C VAL A 166 -8.94 2.24 11.79
N SER A 167 -9.47 3.08 12.68
CA SER A 167 -9.63 2.76 14.11
C SER A 167 -10.49 1.51 14.32
N ASP A 168 -11.57 1.39 13.57
CA ASP A 168 -12.55 0.31 13.68
C ASP A 168 -12.02 -0.99 13.07
N THR A 169 -11.36 -0.93 11.90
CA THR A 169 -10.67 -2.08 11.28
C THR A 169 -9.61 -2.68 12.22
N LEU A 170 -8.90 -1.82 12.97
CA LEU A 170 -7.91 -2.24 13.95
C LEU A 170 -8.52 -2.67 15.28
N GLY A 171 -9.79 -2.32 15.57
CA GLY A 171 -10.38 -2.52 16.88
C GLY A 171 -9.65 -1.71 17.96
N HIS A 172 -9.43 -0.42 17.73
CA HIS A 172 -8.98 0.52 18.75
C HIS A 172 -10.19 1.16 19.44
N SER A 173 -10.29 0.98 20.75
CA SER A 173 -11.28 1.65 21.61
C SER A 173 -11.17 3.18 21.61
N ASP A 174 -10.02 3.73 21.20
CA ASP A 174 -9.78 5.17 21.11
C ASP A 174 -9.03 5.55 19.82
N THR A 175 -9.61 6.47 19.04
CA THR A 175 -9.05 6.97 17.78
C THR A 175 -7.76 7.76 17.98
N ARG A 176 -7.46 8.25 19.20
CA ARG A 176 -6.18 8.89 19.56
C ARG A 176 -5.00 7.99 19.23
N ILE A 177 -5.09 6.67 19.50
CA ILE A 177 -4.03 5.71 19.20
C ILE A 177 -3.70 5.74 17.70
N THR A 178 -4.73 5.68 16.85
CA THR A 178 -4.61 5.75 15.39
C THR A 178 -4.05 7.11 14.91
N ARG A 179 -4.47 8.21 15.53
CA ARG A 179 -4.03 9.58 15.21
C ARG A 179 -2.58 9.84 15.60
N ASP A 180 -2.15 9.33 16.73
CA ASP A 180 -0.82 9.61 17.29
C ASP A 180 0.25 8.75 16.58
N ILE A 181 -0.13 7.57 16.04
CA ILE A 181 0.64 6.86 14.99
C ILE A 181 0.75 7.74 13.74
N TYR A 182 -0.37 8.26 13.22
CA TYR A 182 -0.41 9.03 11.97
C TYR A 182 0.46 10.28 11.97
N GLN A 183 0.56 11.00 13.11
CA GLN A 183 1.42 12.18 13.22
C GLN A 183 2.91 11.88 12.98
N SER A 184 3.35 10.62 13.11
CA SER A 184 4.75 10.22 12.93
C SER A 184 5.14 9.90 11.48
N VAL A 185 4.20 9.83 10.53
CA VAL A 185 4.50 9.32 9.17
C VAL A 185 3.89 10.16 8.04
N LEU A 186 4.69 10.35 6.97
CA LEU A 186 4.33 10.98 5.69
C LEU A 186 3.87 12.46 5.72
N PRO A 187 4.83 13.42 5.76
CA PRO A 187 4.58 14.84 5.45
C PRO A 187 3.85 15.09 4.11
N GLN A 188 3.97 14.15 3.16
CA GLN A 188 3.30 14.21 1.86
C GLN A 188 1.77 14.02 1.94
N VAL A 189 1.22 13.30 2.94
CA VAL A 189 -0.24 13.19 3.11
C VAL A 189 -0.81 14.51 3.64
N GLY A 190 -0.13 15.14 4.61
CA GLY A 190 -0.46 16.51 5.06
C GLY A 190 -0.46 17.53 3.91
N LYS A 191 0.51 17.43 3.00
CA LYS A 191 0.55 18.24 1.76
C LYS A 191 -0.61 17.93 0.81
N ASN A 192 -0.98 16.66 0.62
CA ASN A 192 -2.11 16.27 -0.22
C ASN A 192 -3.44 16.80 0.34
N ALA A 193 -3.65 16.69 1.66
CA ALA A 193 -4.82 17.23 2.35
C ALA A 193 -4.88 18.77 2.25
N ALA A 194 -3.75 19.46 2.48
CA ALA A 194 -3.66 20.91 2.30
C ALA A 194 -3.99 21.35 0.86
N GLU A 195 -3.49 20.63 -0.15
CA GLU A 195 -3.82 20.85 -1.56
C GLU A 195 -5.30 20.56 -1.89
N ALA A 196 -5.94 19.60 -1.24
CA ALA A 196 -7.38 19.34 -1.40
C ALA A 196 -8.21 20.50 -0.84
N THR A 197 -7.99 20.87 0.43
CA THR A 197 -8.68 21.99 1.08
C THR A 197 -8.43 23.33 0.36
N ALA A 198 -7.21 23.57 -0.14
CA ALA A 198 -6.87 24.78 -0.89
C ALA A 198 -7.46 24.85 -2.32
N LYS A 199 -8.13 23.79 -2.80
CA LYS A 199 -8.93 23.77 -4.04
C LYS A 199 -10.40 24.05 -3.78
N LEU A 200 -10.93 23.70 -2.59
CA LEU A 200 -12.32 23.94 -2.21
C LEU A 200 -12.64 25.45 -2.04
N VAL A 201 -11.64 26.28 -1.72
CA VAL A 201 -11.83 27.72 -1.50
C VAL A 201 -11.58 28.54 -2.79
N PRO A 202 -12.61 29.11 -3.44
CA PRO A 202 -12.47 29.85 -4.70
C PRO A 202 -11.90 31.27 -4.48
N LEU A 203 -10.58 31.40 -4.56
CA LEU A 203 -9.91 32.70 -4.44
C LEU A 203 -9.95 33.48 -5.77
N GLN A 204 -10.69 34.61 -5.82
CA GLN A 204 -10.76 35.51 -6.99
C GLN A 204 -9.37 35.87 -7.55
N ARG A 205 -8.43 36.27 -6.67
CA ARG A 205 -7.02 36.54 -7.03
C ARG A 205 -6.31 35.40 -7.77
N LYS A 206 -6.59 34.12 -7.45
CA LYS A 206 -6.06 32.96 -8.19
C LYS A 206 -6.70 32.87 -9.59
N ALA A 207 -8.01 33.11 -9.70
CA ALA A 207 -8.72 33.09 -10.98
C ALA A 207 -8.23 34.21 -11.93
N GLU A 208 -8.05 35.41 -11.41
CA GLU A 208 -7.53 36.57 -12.15
C GLU A 208 -6.10 36.36 -12.61
N ALA A 209 -5.20 35.89 -11.74
CA ALA A 209 -3.83 35.53 -12.11
C ALA A 209 -3.81 34.46 -13.23
N LYS A 210 -4.67 33.43 -13.14
CA LYS A 210 -4.80 32.37 -14.15
C LYS A 210 -5.37 32.91 -15.49
N LYS A 211 -6.28 33.88 -15.44
CA LYS A 211 -6.86 34.60 -16.59
C LYS A 211 -5.81 35.50 -17.26
N ALA A 212 -5.01 36.24 -16.48
CA ALA A 212 -3.89 37.05 -16.95
C ALA A 212 -2.76 36.21 -17.55
N ALA A 213 -2.41 35.08 -16.93
CA ALA A 213 -1.43 34.13 -17.46
C ALA A 213 -1.88 33.54 -18.80
N ARG A 214 -3.15 33.09 -18.92
CA ARG A 214 -3.73 32.68 -20.22
C ARG A 214 -3.67 33.80 -21.26
N LYS A 215 -3.95 35.06 -20.90
CA LYS A 215 -3.88 36.22 -21.81
C LYS A 215 -2.45 36.48 -22.30
N LYS A 216 -1.45 36.47 -21.41
CA LYS A 216 -0.01 36.57 -21.76
C LYS A 216 0.45 35.40 -22.64
N ALA A 217 0.05 34.17 -22.34
CA ALA A 217 0.41 32.99 -23.14
C ALA A 217 -0.18 33.05 -24.55
N LYS A 218 -1.45 33.45 -24.70
CA LYS A 218 -2.11 33.59 -26.02
C LYS A 218 -1.43 34.66 -26.87
N ALA A 219 -1.07 35.81 -26.27
CA ALA A 219 -0.32 36.88 -26.93
C ALA A 219 1.13 36.49 -27.33
N LYS A 220 1.80 35.67 -26.51
CA LYS A 220 3.13 35.12 -26.86
C LYS A 220 3.04 34.10 -28.00
N LYS A 221 1.92 33.37 -28.14
CA LYS A 221 1.67 32.41 -29.22
C LYS A 221 1.34 33.09 -30.56
N THR A 222 0.54 34.17 -30.56
CA THR A 222 0.29 34.95 -31.81
C THR A 222 1.55 35.64 -32.31
N ARG A 223 2.35 36.27 -31.44
CA ARG A 223 3.65 36.86 -31.82
C ARG A 223 4.66 35.85 -32.41
N LYS A 224 4.50 34.55 -32.15
CA LYS A 224 5.34 33.49 -32.75
C LYS A 224 4.77 32.88 -34.05
N GLY A 225 3.53 33.24 -34.43
CA GLY A 225 2.93 32.84 -35.70
C GLY A 225 3.13 33.88 -36.82
N ASP A 226 3.34 35.14 -36.46
CA ASP A 226 3.42 36.28 -37.40
C ASP A 226 4.81 36.44 -38.05
N SER A 227 5.86 35.87 -37.45
CA SER A 227 7.24 35.88 -37.97
C SER A 227 7.46 34.89 -39.14
N GLY A 228 6.48 34.75 -40.03
CA GLY A 228 6.26 33.53 -40.83
C GLY A 228 6.25 33.67 -42.35
N LYS A 229 6.52 34.84 -42.95
CA LYS A 229 6.75 34.96 -44.41
C LYS A 229 7.34 36.31 -44.87
N PRO A 230 8.55 36.33 -45.47
CA PRO A 230 8.95 37.41 -46.35
C PRO A 230 8.08 37.40 -47.61
N LYS A 231 7.37 38.49 -47.91
CA LYS A 231 6.58 38.63 -49.16
C LYS A 231 7.50 39.06 -50.30
N SER A 232 7.73 38.20 -51.29
CA SER A 232 8.42 38.58 -52.53
C SER A 232 7.48 39.32 -53.49
N LYS A 233 7.92 40.48 -54.03
CA LYS A 233 7.41 41.10 -55.27
C LYS A 233 8.25 42.33 -55.72
N ALA A 234 8.10 42.68 -57.00
CA ALA A 234 8.83 43.69 -57.80
C ALA A 234 10.33 43.35 -58.06
N LYS A 235 10.94 43.34 -59.27
CA LYS A 235 10.69 43.73 -60.69
C LYS A 235 11.57 44.91 -61.17
N ALA A 236 12.04 44.81 -62.44
CA ALA A 236 12.90 45.73 -63.23
C ALA A 236 14.35 45.89 -62.70
N GLN A 237 15.40 45.46 -63.42
CA GLN A 237 16.05 46.04 -64.63
C GLN A 237 16.67 47.45 -64.35
N VAL A 238 17.91 47.81 -64.72
CA VAL A 238 18.50 47.85 -66.09
C VAL A 238 20.08 47.93 -66.09
N LYS A 239 20.76 47.00 -66.82
CA LYS A 239 22.00 47.12 -67.67
C LYS A 239 23.49 47.35 -67.20
N VAL A 240 24.36 46.53 -67.86
CA VAL A 240 25.79 46.62 -68.33
C VAL A 240 27.07 46.43 -67.46
N LYS A 241 28.03 45.70 -68.10
CA LYS A 241 29.51 45.55 -67.91
C LYS A 241 29.93 44.47 -66.89
N LYS A 242 30.94 43.61 -67.14
CA LYS A 242 31.94 43.52 -68.25
C LYS A 242 32.43 42.06 -68.49
N LYS A 243 33.11 41.85 -69.63
CA LYS A 243 33.92 40.67 -70.11
C LYS A 243 34.73 39.92 -69.02
N ALA A 244 35.09 38.62 -69.10
CA ALA A 244 34.83 37.53 -70.08
C ALA A 244 34.79 36.13 -69.35
N LYS A 245 35.39 34.95 -69.69
CA LYS A 245 36.40 34.48 -70.69
C LYS A 245 36.35 32.92 -70.84
N ARG A 246 36.52 32.38 -72.06
CA ARG A 246 36.87 30.97 -72.52
C ARG A 246 36.96 29.82 -71.47
N ARG A 247 36.41 28.61 -71.69
CA ARG A 247 36.74 27.60 -72.74
C ARG A 247 35.51 26.68 -72.99
N LYS A 248 35.02 26.52 -74.24
CA LYS A 248 35.37 25.53 -75.31
C LYS A 248 34.80 24.09 -75.08
N PRO A 249 34.06 23.49 -76.05
CA PRO A 249 33.36 22.20 -75.90
C PRO A 249 33.98 21.03 -76.72
N LYS A 250 33.44 19.82 -76.57
CA LYS A 250 32.88 19.03 -77.71
C LYS A 250 32.12 17.77 -77.27
N LYS A 251 31.06 17.48 -78.03
CA LYS A 251 30.27 16.23 -78.12
C LYS A 251 29.80 15.65 -76.79
#